data_AF-A0A957DRC6-F1
#
_entry.id   AF-A0A957DRC6-F1
#
_cell.length_a   1.000
_cell.length_b   1.000
_cell.length_c   1.000
_cell.angle_alpha   90.00
_cell.angle_beta   90.00
_cell.angle_gamma   90.00
#
_symmetry.space_group_name_H-M   'P 1'
#
loop_
_entity.id
_entity.type
_entity.pdbx_description
1 polymer ?
#
loop_
_entity_poly.entity_id
_entity_poly.type
_entity_poly.pdbx_seq_one_letter_code
_entity_poly.pdbx_strand_id
1 'polypeptide(L)' 'MMIETGHPTISIRRQCELVGLNRATYYWQPASESPLNLELMQLIDQEYTRAPFYGYRKMT' A
#
# COMPACT_ATOMS: atom_id res chain seq x y z
N MET A 1 -4.06 -13.53 -8.59
CA MET A 1 -5.11 -12.96 -7.72
C MET A 1 -6.27 -13.96 -7.70
N MET A 2 -6.78 -14.36 -6.53
CA MET A 2 -7.76 -15.48 -6.38
C MET A 2 -9.24 -15.06 -6.49
N ILE A 3 -9.52 -13.81 -6.88
CA ILE A 3 -10.87 -13.24 -6.97
C ILE A 3 -11.17 -12.91 -8.42
N GLU A 4 -12.25 -13.49 -8.94
CA GLU A 4 -12.73 -13.37 -10.31
C GLU A 4 -13.96 -12.45 -10.39
N THR A 5 -13.82 -11.30 -11.05
CA THR A 5 -14.90 -10.32 -11.23
C THR A 5 -16.07 -10.84 -12.08
N GLY A 6 -15.80 -11.81 -12.96
CA GLY A 6 -16.76 -12.36 -13.92
C GLY A 6 -17.39 -13.70 -13.51
N HIS A 7 -17.22 -14.14 -12.27
CA HIS A 7 -17.74 -15.45 -11.85
C HIS A 7 -19.28 -15.46 -11.89
N PRO A 8 -19.92 -16.35 -12.69
CA PRO A 8 -21.35 -16.26 -13.01
C PRO A 8 -22.28 -16.56 -11.83
N THR A 9 -21.78 -17.23 -10.78
CA THR A 9 -22.58 -17.72 -9.65
C THR A 9 -22.19 -17.13 -8.29
N ILE A 10 -21.02 -16.52 -8.16
CA ILE A 10 -20.44 -16.13 -6.87
C ILE A 10 -19.97 -14.69 -6.96
N SER A 11 -20.60 -13.80 -6.20
CA SER A 11 -20.21 -12.39 -6.14
C SER A 11 -18.79 -12.22 -5.57
N ILE A 12 -18.12 -11.14 -5.97
CA ILE A 12 -16.82 -10.71 -5.41
C ILE A 12 -16.85 -10.69 -3.87
N ARG A 13 -17.98 -10.25 -3.27
CA ARG A 13 -18.15 -10.26 -1.81
C ARG A 13 -18.02 -11.66 -1.23
N ARG A 14 -18.70 -12.65 -1.83
CA ARG A 14 -18.66 -14.02 -1.35
C ARG A 14 -17.28 -14.65 -1.58
N GLN A 15 -16.60 -14.31 -2.67
CA GLN A 15 -15.23 -14.74 -2.91
C GLN A 15 -14.26 -14.15 -1.88
N CYS A 16 -14.37 -12.86 -1.55
CA CYS A 16 -13.60 -12.22 -0.47
C CYS A 16 -13.86 -12.92 0.88
N GLU A 17 -15.12 -13.22 1.22
CA GLU A 17 -15.48 -13.96 2.44
C GLU A 17 -14.86 -15.37 2.47
N LEU A 18 -14.87 -16.10 1.35
CA LEU A 18 -14.33 -17.47 1.27
C LEU A 18 -12.81 -17.52 1.41
N VAL A 19 -12.10 -16.51 0.90
CA VAL A 19 -10.64 -16.40 0.99
C VAL A 19 -10.20 -15.68 2.28
N GLY A 20 -11.14 -15.20 3.10
CA GLY A 20 -10.84 -14.43 4.31
C GLY A 20 -10.24 -13.04 4.03
N LEU A 21 -10.45 -12.50 2.83
CA LEU A 21 -9.95 -11.19 2.43
C LEU A 21 -10.97 -10.10 2.77
N ASN A 22 -10.50 -8.97 3.30
CA ASN A 22 -11.36 -7.80 3.45
C ASN A 22 -11.69 -7.21 2.07
N ARG A 23 -12.97 -6.93 1.81
CA ARG A 23 -13.44 -6.31 0.56
C ARG A 23 -12.67 -5.03 0.19
N ALA A 24 -12.25 -4.24 1.18
CA ALA A 24 -11.55 -2.98 0.96
C ALA A 24 -10.18 -3.22 0.30
N THR A 25 -9.50 -4.31 0.69
CA THR A 25 -8.21 -4.72 0.12
C THR A 25 -8.35 -5.10 -1.36
N TYR A 26 -9.50 -5.64 -1.77
CA TYR A 26 -9.74 -5.98 -3.17
C TYR A 26 -9.85 -4.74 -4.07
N TYR A 27 -10.51 -3.68 -3.60
CA TYR A 27 -10.65 -2.42 -4.34
C TYR A 27 -9.46 -1.48 -4.16
N TRP A 28 -8.58 -1.77 -3.21
CA TRP A 28 -7.38 -0.97 -3.00
C TRP A 28 -6.43 -1.16 -4.16
N GLN A 29 -6.23 -0.11 -4.94
CA GLN A 29 -5.18 -0.05 -5.93
C GLN A 29 -3.98 0.66 -5.29
N PRO A 30 -2.79 0.03 -5.27
CA PRO A 30 -1.58 0.75 -4.91
C PRO A 30 -1.43 1.91 -5.89
N ALA A 31 -1.43 3.13 -5.36
CA ALA A 31 -1.11 4.30 -6.17
C ALA A 31 0.36 4.20 -6.58
N SER A 32 0.65 4.42 -7.86
CA SER A 32 2.04 4.61 -8.30
C SER A 32 2.58 5.87 -7.65
N GLU A 33 3.75 5.78 -7.02
CA GLU A 33 4.39 6.93 -6.41
C GLU A 33 4.84 7.93 -7.47
N SER A 34 4.66 9.22 -7.20
CA SER A 34 5.16 10.26 -8.12
C SER A 34 6.70 10.33 -8.06
N PRO A 35 7.39 10.75 -9.14
CA PRO A 35 8.84 10.90 -9.11
C PRO A 35 9.33 11.79 -7.96
N LEU A 36 8.60 12.88 -7.68
CA LEU A 36 8.88 13.76 -6.54
C LEU A 36 8.75 13.02 -5.21
N ASN A 37 7.74 12.18 -5.03
CA ASN A 37 7.57 11.45 -3.78
C ASN A 37 8.68 10.41 -3.57
N LEU A 38 9.12 9.76 -4.65
CA LEU A 38 10.26 8.83 -4.60
C LEU A 38 11.55 9.55 -4.22
N GLU A 39 11.82 10.74 -4.79
CA GLU A 39 12.98 11.56 -4.42
C GLU A 39 12.92 11.98 -2.94
N LEU A 40 11.74 12.41 -2.47
CA LEU A 40 11.55 12.78 -1.05
C LEU A 40 11.77 11.58 -0.12
N MET A 41 11.22 10.41 -0.44
CA MET A 41 11.44 9.18 0.33
C MET A 41 12.94 8.83 0.42
N GLN A 42 13.68 8.95 -0.69
CA GLN A 42 15.12 8.70 -0.70
C GLN A 42 15.90 9.69 0.18
N LEU A 43 15.56 10.98 0.13
CA LEU A 43 16.20 12.01 0.95
C LEU A 43 15.94 11.76 2.46
N ILE A 44 14.71 11.38 2.81
CA ILE A 44 14.34 11.05 4.19
C ILE A 44 15.14 9.84 4.69
N ASP A 45 15.25 8.78 3.89
CA ASP A 45 16.02 7.59 4.25
C ASP A 45 17.52 7.90 4.40
N GLN A 46 18.07 8.75 3.54
CA GLN A 46 19.47 9.21 3.64
C GLN A 46 19.72 9.95 4.95
N GLU A 47 18.84 10.88 5.34
CA GLU A 47 18.98 11.63 6.59
C GLU A 47 18.81 10.73 7.83
N TYR A 48 17.88 9.76 7.80
CA TYR A 48 17.74 8.77 8.87
C TYR A 48 18.99 7.89 9.02
N THR A 49 19.57 7.47 7.91
CA THR A 49 20.79 6.64 7.91
C THR A 49 22.00 7.44 8.41
N ARG A 50 22.08 8.71 8.02
CA ARG A 50 23.16 9.62 8.42
C ARG A 50 23.10 10.00 9.89
N ALA A 51 21.90 10.23 10.43
CA ALA A 51 21.68 10.67 11.80
C ALA A 51 20.62 9.80 12.50
N PRO A 52 20.97 8.55 12.89
CA PRO A 52 20.01 7.61 13.48
C PRO A 52 19.46 8.06 14.86
N PHE A 53 20.00 9.13 15.42
CA PHE A 53 19.54 9.77 16.66
C PHE A 53 18.57 10.95 16.41
N TYR A 54 18.32 11.33 15.15
CA TYR A 54 17.29 12.29 14.80
C TYR A 54 15.93 11.59 14.76
N GLY A 55 15.11 11.88 15.77
CA GLY A 55 13.70 11.49 15.77
C GLY A 55 12.87 12.37 14.83
N TYR A 56 11.64 11.94 14.55
CA TYR A 56 10.71 12.58 13.61
C TYR A 56 10.56 14.11 13.77
N ARG A 57 10.69 14.64 14.99
CA ARG A 57 10.58 16.08 15.31
C ARG A 57 11.66 16.95 14.67
N LYS A 58 12.76 16.35 14.20
CA LYS A 58 13.85 17.06 13.52
C LYS A 58 13.79 16.95 11.99
N MET A 59 12.78 16.23 11.46
CA MET A 59 12.59 16.00 10.03
C MET A 59 11.34 16.69 9.45
N THR A 60 10.57 17.36 10.31
CA THR A 60 9.46 18.25 9.93
C THR A 60 9.96 19.67 9.71
#